data_AF-A0A8B8GCU0-F1
#
_entry.id   AF-A0A8B8GCU0-F1
#
_cell.length_a   1.000
_cell.length_b   1.000
_cell.length_c   1.000
_cell.angle_alpha   90.00
_cell.angle_beta   90.00
_cell.angle_gamma   90.00
#
_symmetry.space_group_name_H-M   'P 1'
#
loop_
_entity.id
_entity.type
_entity.pdbx_description
1 polymer ?
#
loop_
_entity_poly.entity_id
_entity_poly.type
_entity_poly.pdbx_seq_one_letter_code
_entity_poly.pdbx_strand_id
1 'polypeptide(L)'
;MLLNPSNDGDSIVCPTLAKCTGLYYIVRPDTATVCGRNASHVVAAVMIAFTAACLSLYPVGLYRWANDTTQLTIQVALYSNFLFGAYKSYMVVRRSRDIWTCMDVTRAGFALGHHGRYDRPATGHLHRCRAVSSAFTRWFSVVNYSILFLWSTIPFMAGDAYIHVRNHDGTFSSYRVNPYNMYFFVSSDTYNQWHLVFHLLESLFGLCFVMSMILFDTFMVTLCVTIAGQLKVIGDDFKGLGHSKVS
;
A
#
# COMPACT_ATOMS: atom_id res chain seq x y z
N MET A 1 6.93 32.64 -4.08
CA MET A 1 6.49 32.52 -5.49
C MET A 1 5.35 31.51 -5.52
N LEU A 2 4.12 32.02 -5.60
CA LEU A 2 2.88 31.25 -5.48
C LEU A 2 2.68 30.39 -6.73
N LEU A 3 2.67 29.07 -6.57
CA LEU A 3 2.32 28.14 -7.66
C LEU A 3 0.81 28.18 -7.87
N ASN A 4 0.44 28.74 -9.01
CA ASN A 4 -0.91 28.80 -9.57
C ASN A 4 -1.53 27.38 -9.64
N PRO A 5 -2.81 27.17 -9.31
CA PRO A 5 -3.45 25.84 -9.31
C PRO A 5 -3.71 25.29 -10.73
N SER A 6 -3.26 25.96 -11.79
CA SER A 6 -3.60 25.65 -13.17
C SER A 6 -2.73 24.59 -13.86
N ASN A 7 -1.72 24.03 -13.18
CA ASN A 7 -0.73 23.13 -13.81
C ASN A 7 -0.92 21.62 -13.53
N ASP A 8 -2.16 21.21 -13.19
CA ASP A 8 -2.56 19.80 -13.03
C ASP A 8 -2.57 19.00 -14.36
N GLY A 9 -2.28 19.65 -15.49
CA GLY A 9 -2.19 19.09 -16.83
C GLY A 9 -0.81 18.50 -17.21
N ASP A 10 0.27 18.87 -16.50
CA ASP A 10 1.64 18.57 -16.95
C ASP A 10 2.27 17.33 -16.27
N SER A 11 1.50 16.59 -15.47
CA SER A 11 1.99 15.46 -14.67
C SER A 11 1.42 14.13 -15.17
N ILE A 12 2.31 13.16 -15.46
CA ILE A 12 1.93 11.77 -15.79
C ILE A 12 1.25 11.10 -14.58
N VAL A 13 1.70 11.42 -13.37
CA VAL A 13 1.06 10.98 -12.14
C VAL A 13 -0.22 11.80 -11.95
N CYS A 14 -1.37 11.13 -11.89
CA CYS A 14 -2.65 11.79 -11.61
C CYS A 14 -2.59 12.41 -10.19
N PRO A 15 -2.49 13.74 -10.03
CA PRO A 15 -2.39 14.36 -8.71
C PRO A 15 -3.64 14.07 -7.87
N THR A 16 -4.79 13.89 -8.51
CA THR A 16 -6.04 13.45 -7.86
C THR A 16 -5.93 12.06 -7.26
N LEU A 17 -5.22 11.13 -7.92
CA LEU A 17 -5.08 9.75 -7.49
C LEU A 17 -4.05 9.61 -6.38
N ALA A 18 -2.91 10.30 -6.51
CA ALA A 18 -1.93 10.38 -5.45
C ALA A 18 -2.51 11.06 -4.19
N LYS A 19 -3.38 12.07 -4.36
CA LYS A 19 -4.13 12.69 -3.25
C LYS A 19 -5.13 11.71 -2.62
N CYS A 20 -5.85 10.93 -3.42
CA CYS A 20 -6.80 9.92 -2.93
C CYS A 20 -6.14 8.75 -2.21
N THR A 21 -4.95 8.31 -2.61
CA THR A 21 -4.23 7.21 -1.94
C THR A 21 -3.42 7.66 -0.73
N GLY A 22 -3.28 8.97 -0.49
CA GLY A 22 -2.39 9.50 0.56
C GLY A 22 -0.92 9.59 0.13
N LEU A 23 -0.54 8.96 -0.99
CA LEU A 23 0.82 8.96 -1.55
C LEU A 23 1.31 10.39 -1.80
N TYR A 24 0.44 11.27 -2.29
CA TYR A 24 0.76 12.68 -2.54
C TYR A 24 1.17 13.41 -1.27
N TYR A 25 0.52 13.12 -0.14
CA TYR A 25 0.83 13.76 1.12
C TYR A 25 2.10 13.20 1.74
N ILE A 26 2.39 11.91 1.56
CA ILE A 26 3.62 11.27 2.04
C ILE A 26 4.84 11.71 1.22
N VAL A 27 4.66 11.94 -0.09
CA VAL A 27 5.79 12.18 -1.00
C VAL A 27 6.07 13.69 -1.17
N ARG A 28 5.08 14.57 -0.96
CA ARG A 28 5.28 16.02 -1.11
C ARG A 28 6.00 16.62 0.11
N PRO A 29 7.08 17.40 -0.08
CA PRO A 29 7.85 17.99 1.02
C PRO A 29 7.12 19.11 1.76
N ASP A 30 6.17 19.81 1.11
CA ASP A 30 5.51 21.02 1.63
C ASP A 30 4.04 20.78 2.07
N THR A 31 3.79 19.73 2.85
CA THR A 31 2.46 19.47 3.43
C THR A 31 2.37 19.91 4.90
N ALA A 32 1.15 20.03 5.41
CA ALA A 32 0.86 20.52 6.76
C ALA A 32 1.81 19.92 7.80
N THR A 33 2.56 20.79 8.47
CA THR A 33 3.56 20.40 9.45
C THR A 33 2.93 20.26 10.83
N VAL A 34 3.07 19.09 11.44
CA VAL A 34 2.78 18.89 12.86
C VAL A 34 4.12 18.87 13.57
N CYS A 35 4.35 19.84 14.47
CA CYS A 35 5.61 19.97 15.21
C CYS A 35 6.86 20.09 14.30
N GLY A 36 6.75 20.83 13.19
CA GLY A 36 7.86 21.03 12.25
C GLY A 36 8.24 19.80 11.40
N ARG A 37 7.49 18.70 11.50
CA ARG A 37 7.63 17.51 10.65
C ARG A 37 6.39 17.33 9.78
N ASN A 38 6.56 16.77 8.59
CA ASN A 38 5.46 16.47 7.68
C ASN A 38 4.47 15.50 8.35
N ALA A 39 3.20 15.91 8.52
CA ALA A 39 2.18 15.12 9.23
C ALA A 39 1.97 13.73 8.63
N SER A 40 2.08 13.60 7.31
CA SER A 40 1.94 12.32 6.60
C SER A 40 3.06 11.33 6.94
N HIS A 41 4.29 11.80 7.10
CA HIS A 41 5.42 10.98 7.54
C HIS A 41 5.25 10.54 8.98
N VAL A 42 4.70 11.40 9.85
CA VAL A 42 4.41 11.05 11.25
C VAL A 42 3.36 9.95 11.29
N VAL A 43 2.26 10.09 10.54
CA VAL A 43 1.20 9.07 10.46
C VAL A 43 1.77 7.76 9.91
N ALA A 44 2.56 7.80 8.83
CA ALA A 44 3.20 6.61 8.27
C ALA A 44 4.17 5.95 9.27
N ALA A 45 4.95 6.73 10.00
CA ALA A 45 5.85 6.21 11.04
C ALA A 45 5.08 5.56 12.19
N VAL A 46 3.96 6.14 12.62
CA VAL A 46 3.07 5.56 13.64
C VAL A 46 2.47 4.25 13.15
N MET A 47 1.97 4.18 11.90
CA MET A 47 1.47 2.93 11.31
C MET A 47 2.55 1.86 11.25
N ILE A 48 3.75 2.19 10.80
CA ILE A 48 4.89 1.25 10.74
C ILE A 48 5.26 0.77 12.15
N ALA A 49 5.35 1.68 13.13
CA ALA A 49 5.69 1.33 14.50
C ALA A 49 4.63 0.41 15.14
N PHE A 50 3.35 0.69 14.91
CA PHE A 50 2.25 -0.16 15.34
C PHE A 50 2.31 -1.55 14.70
N THR A 51 2.49 -1.63 13.38
CA THR A 51 2.63 -2.90 12.67
C THR A 51 3.86 -3.69 13.16
N ALA A 52 5.00 -3.03 13.38
CA ALA A 52 6.20 -3.67 13.91
C ALA A 52 6.00 -4.20 15.35
N ALA A 53 5.29 -3.45 16.21
CA ALA A 53 4.95 -3.90 17.55
C ALA A 53 4.08 -5.17 17.51
N CYS A 54 3.04 -5.19 16.69
CA CYS A 54 2.20 -6.39 16.50
C CYS A 54 3.01 -7.57 15.92
N LEU A 55 3.89 -7.33 14.95
CA LEU A 55 4.77 -8.35 14.37
C LEU A 55 5.76 -8.94 15.39
N SER A 56 6.21 -8.15 16.37
CA SER A 56 7.10 -8.65 17.42
C SER A 56 6.46 -9.72 18.32
N LEU A 57 5.12 -9.76 18.40
CA LEU A 57 4.35 -10.73 19.19
C LEU A 57 4.13 -12.07 18.46
N TYR A 58 4.23 -12.08 17.12
CA TYR A 58 3.96 -13.25 16.29
C TYR A 58 4.84 -14.49 16.61
N PRO A 59 6.17 -14.37 16.83
CA PRO A 59 7.01 -15.54 17.11
C PRO A 59 6.54 -16.33 18.34
N VAL A 60 6.00 -15.66 19.35
CA VAL A 60 5.44 -16.31 20.55
C VAL A 60 4.15 -17.05 20.20
N GLY A 61 3.32 -16.46 19.34
CA GLY A 61 2.15 -17.14 18.77
C GLY A 61 2.53 -18.38 17.95
N LEU A 62 3.57 -18.30 17.12
CA LEU A 62 4.05 -19.43 16.33
C LEU A 62 4.51 -20.59 17.21
N TYR A 63 5.23 -20.28 18.30
CA TYR A 63 5.61 -21.30 19.29
C TYR A 63 4.39 -22.01 19.89
N ARG A 64 3.32 -21.25 20.18
CA ARG A 64 2.07 -21.81 20.70
C ARG A 64 1.37 -22.75 19.70
N TRP A 65 1.40 -22.41 18.41
CA TRP A 65 0.79 -23.21 17.35
C TRP A 65 1.69 -24.36 16.84
N ALA A 66 2.86 -24.58 17.44
CA ALA A 66 3.81 -25.59 16.97
C ALA A 66 3.23 -27.02 16.92
N ASN A 67 2.23 -27.32 17.75
CA ASN A 67 1.57 -28.63 17.77
C ASN A 67 0.48 -28.80 16.68
N ASP A 68 0.05 -27.72 16.02
CA ASP A 68 -0.93 -27.73 14.93
C ASP A 68 -0.26 -27.24 13.64
N THR A 69 0.14 -28.18 12.78
CA THR A 69 0.85 -27.89 11.54
C THR A 69 0.04 -27.03 10.56
N THR A 70 -1.30 -27.13 10.59
CA THR A 70 -2.17 -26.35 9.70
C THR A 70 -2.21 -24.90 10.14
N GLN A 71 -2.50 -24.66 11.43
CA GLN A 71 -2.52 -23.31 11.99
C GLN A 71 -1.14 -22.65 11.93
N LEU A 72 -0.08 -23.39 12.22
CA LEU A 72 1.29 -22.91 12.09
C LEU A 72 1.58 -22.41 10.67
N THR A 73 1.20 -23.19 9.65
CA THR A 73 1.44 -22.82 8.24
C THR A 73 0.69 -21.53 7.87
N ILE A 74 -0.58 -21.41 8.27
CA ILE A 74 -1.38 -20.20 8.03
C ILE A 74 -0.75 -18.99 8.72
N GLN A 75 -0.34 -19.13 9.98
CA GLN A 75 0.26 -18.03 10.75
C GLN A 75 1.63 -17.60 10.20
N VAL A 76 2.46 -18.53 9.71
CA VAL A 76 3.73 -18.21 9.03
C VAL A 76 3.48 -17.45 7.73
N ALA A 77 2.47 -17.85 6.94
CA ALA A 77 2.10 -17.17 5.71
C ALA A 77 1.62 -15.74 5.98
N LEU A 78 0.75 -15.56 6.98
CA LEU A 78 0.29 -14.23 7.42
C LEU A 78 1.45 -13.37 7.89
N TYR A 79 2.29 -13.89 8.80
CA TYR A 79 3.47 -13.18 9.30
C TYR A 79 4.38 -12.68 8.18
N SER A 80 4.69 -13.56 7.22
CA SER A 80 5.54 -13.22 6.06
C SER A 80 4.90 -12.12 5.20
N ASN A 81 3.59 -12.18 4.98
CA ASN A 81 2.86 -11.19 4.20
C ASN A 81 2.84 -9.82 4.90
N PHE A 82 2.53 -9.79 6.20
CA PHE A 82 2.54 -8.55 6.99
C PHE A 82 3.93 -7.94 7.09
N LEU A 83 4.97 -8.76 7.25
CA LEU A 83 6.36 -8.30 7.23
C LEU A 83 6.71 -7.64 5.89
N PHE A 84 6.28 -8.24 4.77
CA PHE A 84 6.46 -7.67 3.45
C PHE A 84 5.72 -6.33 3.28
N GLY A 85 4.50 -6.20 3.81
CA GLY A 85 3.76 -4.94 3.84
C GLY A 85 4.46 -3.85 4.66
N ALA A 86 4.99 -4.20 5.83
CA ALA A 86 5.77 -3.28 6.66
C ALA A 86 7.04 -2.80 5.94
N TYR A 87 7.74 -3.71 5.27
CA TYR A 87 8.91 -3.39 4.45
C TYR A 87 8.56 -2.43 3.30
N LYS A 88 7.45 -2.67 2.58
CA LYS A 88 6.96 -1.77 1.52
C LYS A 88 6.70 -0.35 2.05
N SER A 89 6.00 -0.23 3.17
CA SER A 89 5.74 1.07 3.80
C SER A 89 7.01 1.78 4.24
N TYR A 90 7.93 1.05 4.87
CA TYR A 90 9.23 1.59 5.23
C TYR A 90 10.00 2.12 4.00
N MET A 91 9.98 1.39 2.88
CA MET A 91 10.62 1.81 1.64
C MET A 91 10.00 3.09 1.08
N VAL A 92 8.67 3.21 1.06
CA VAL A 92 7.97 4.44 0.59
C VAL A 92 8.36 5.64 1.45
N VAL A 93 8.37 5.49 2.77
CA VAL A 93 8.70 6.60 3.69
C VAL A 93 10.18 6.98 3.56
N ARG A 94 11.09 6.01 3.57
CA ARG A 94 12.54 6.25 3.51
C ARG A 94 12.99 6.83 2.18
N ARG A 95 12.41 6.36 1.08
CA ARG A 95 12.73 6.80 -0.29
C ARG A 95 11.76 7.86 -0.81
N SER A 96 10.92 8.43 0.05
CA SER A 96 9.93 9.46 -0.31
C SER A 96 10.49 10.59 -1.17
N ARG A 97 11.68 11.12 -0.84
CA ARG A 97 12.34 12.16 -1.66
C ARG A 97 12.77 11.65 -3.03
N ASP A 98 13.36 10.46 -3.09
CA ASP A 98 13.78 9.85 -4.36
C ASP A 98 12.56 9.55 -5.24
N ILE A 99 11.46 9.08 -4.63
CA ILE A 99 10.16 8.87 -5.25
C ILE A 99 9.61 10.20 -5.78
N TRP A 100 9.68 11.28 -4.99
CA TRP A 100 9.25 12.61 -5.43
C TRP A 100 10.06 13.09 -6.65
N THR A 101 11.38 13.00 -6.57
CA THR A 101 12.28 13.38 -7.67
C THR A 101 12.01 12.53 -8.91
N CYS A 102 11.77 11.23 -8.76
CA CYS A 102 11.40 10.35 -9.86
C CYS A 102 10.08 10.76 -10.52
N MET A 103 9.07 11.13 -9.72
CA MET A 103 7.81 11.66 -10.23
C MET A 103 7.96 13.03 -10.92
N ASP A 104 8.89 13.88 -10.44
CA ASP A 104 9.13 15.20 -11.02
C ASP A 104 9.95 15.13 -12.32
N VAL A 105 10.95 14.25 -12.40
CA VAL A 105 11.72 13.98 -13.64
C VAL A 105 10.83 13.36 -14.73
N THR A 106 9.84 12.57 -14.31
CA THR A 106 8.84 12.01 -15.24
C THR A 106 7.71 12.97 -15.58
N ARG A 107 7.70 14.17 -15.01
CA ARG A 107 6.77 15.24 -15.38
C ARG A 107 7.03 15.67 -16.82
N ALA A 108 5.97 16.01 -17.53
CA ALA A 108 5.94 16.16 -18.99
C ALA A 108 7.00 17.12 -19.58
N GLY A 109 7.57 18.01 -18.76
CA GLY A 109 8.61 18.96 -19.17
C GLY A 109 9.87 18.35 -19.78
N PHE A 110 10.30 17.15 -19.37
CA PHE A 110 11.51 16.53 -19.94
C PHE A 110 11.25 15.78 -21.26
N ALA A 111 10.04 15.24 -21.46
CA ALA A 111 9.66 14.58 -22.71
C ALA A 111 9.23 15.57 -23.82
N LEU A 112 8.69 16.73 -23.43
CA LEU A 112 8.21 17.76 -24.37
C LEU A 112 9.23 18.89 -24.64
N GLY A 113 10.31 18.99 -23.85
CA GLY A 113 11.19 20.15 -23.85
C GLY A 113 12.17 20.29 -25.03
N HIS A 114 12.29 19.30 -25.93
CA HIS A 114 13.27 19.38 -27.03
C HIS A 114 12.69 19.60 -28.43
N HIS A 115 11.37 19.45 -28.62
CA HIS A 115 10.72 19.81 -29.87
C HIS A 115 9.48 20.65 -29.52
N GLY A 116 9.60 21.97 -29.66
CA GLY A 116 8.57 22.97 -29.36
C GLY A 116 7.30 22.91 -30.23
N ARG A 117 6.81 21.72 -30.57
CA ARG A 117 5.48 21.50 -31.12
C ARG A 117 4.65 20.73 -30.09
N TYR A 118 3.57 21.37 -29.69
CA TYR A 118 2.49 20.81 -28.88
C TYR A 118 1.80 19.70 -29.69
N ASP A 119 2.46 18.55 -29.83
CA ASP A 119 1.95 17.49 -30.68
C ASP A 119 0.82 16.78 -29.94
N ARG A 120 -0.42 16.94 -30.45
CA ARG A 120 -1.65 16.27 -30.00
C ARG A 120 -1.48 14.79 -29.60
N PRO A 121 -0.63 13.97 -30.28
CA PRO A 121 -0.43 12.57 -29.91
C PRO A 121 0.16 12.36 -28.50
N ALA A 122 1.09 13.22 -28.07
CA ALA A 122 1.77 13.09 -26.77
C ALA A 122 0.81 13.37 -25.60
N THR A 123 -0.05 14.37 -25.73
CA THR A 123 -1.12 14.66 -24.76
C THR A 123 -2.16 13.55 -24.67
N GLY A 124 -2.52 12.92 -25.80
CA GLY A 124 -3.45 11.79 -25.82
C GLY A 124 -2.87 10.56 -25.12
N HIS A 125 -1.57 10.30 -25.29
CA HIS A 125 -0.89 9.18 -24.64
C HIS A 125 -0.80 9.38 -23.11
N LEU A 126 -0.45 10.59 -22.68
CA LEU A 126 -0.40 10.98 -21.26
C LEU A 126 -1.77 10.79 -20.58
N HIS A 127 -2.84 11.25 -21.24
CA HIS A 127 -4.20 11.12 -20.74
C HIS A 127 -4.63 9.64 -20.64
N ARG A 128 -4.21 8.80 -21.59
CA ARG A 128 -4.46 7.36 -21.56
C ARG A 128 -3.69 6.67 -20.43
N CYS A 129 -2.40 6.97 -20.24
CA CYS A 129 -1.61 6.44 -19.13
C CYS A 129 -2.20 6.83 -17.78
N ARG A 130 -2.63 8.08 -17.64
CA ARG A 130 -3.32 8.59 -16.46
C ARG A 130 -4.64 7.85 -16.21
N ALA A 131 -5.45 7.63 -17.25
CA ALA A 131 -6.70 6.90 -17.15
C ALA A 131 -6.47 5.44 -16.69
N VAL A 132 -5.49 4.74 -17.28
CA VAL A 132 -5.14 3.35 -16.93
C VAL A 132 -4.67 3.25 -15.48
N SER A 133 -3.71 4.07 -15.06
CA SER A 133 -3.22 4.10 -13.66
C SER A 133 -4.36 4.42 -12.69
N SER A 134 -5.22 5.39 -13.03
CA SER A 134 -6.35 5.77 -12.17
C SER A 134 -7.41 4.66 -12.03
N ALA A 135 -7.70 3.96 -13.11
CA ALA A 135 -8.63 2.83 -13.11
C ALA A 135 -8.07 1.68 -12.29
N PHE A 136 -6.77 1.37 -12.48
CA PHE A 136 -6.08 0.33 -11.71
C PHE A 136 -6.13 0.62 -10.21
N THR A 137 -5.68 1.80 -9.77
CA THR A 137 -5.67 2.14 -8.33
C THR A 137 -7.06 2.13 -7.72
N ARG A 138 -8.07 2.65 -8.42
CA ARG A 138 -9.45 2.61 -7.92
C ARG A 138 -9.92 1.17 -7.74
N TRP A 139 -9.77 0.35 -8.79
CA TRP A 139 -10.15 -1.05 -8.74
C TRP A 139 -9.38 -1.81 -7.65
N PHE A 140 -8.06 -1.64 -7.60
CA PHE A 140 -7.18 -2.29 -6.62
C PHE A 140 -7.55 -1.89 -5.19
N SER A 141 -7.83 -0.60 -4.95
CA SER A 141 -8.25 -0.13 -3.62
C SER A 141 -9.59 -0.74 -3.22
N VAL A 142 -10.59 -0.71 -4.10
CA VAL A 142 -11.91 -1.29 -3.84
C VAL A 142 -11.80 -2.77 -3.51
N VAL A 143 -11.04 -3.54 -4.30
CA VAL A 143 -10.81 -4.97 -4.05
C VAL A 143 -10.14 -5.20 -2.70
N ASN A 144 -9.05 -4.48 -2.37
CA ASN A 144 -8.33 -4.69 -1.10
C ASN A 144 -9.18 -4.32 0.12
N TYR A 145 -9.94 -3.22 0.08
CA TYR A 145 -10.84 -2.87 1.18
C TYR A 145 -12.00 -3.85 1.32
N SER A 146 -12.51 -4.37 0.19
CA SER A 146 -13.57 -5.38 0.21
C SER A 146 -13.07 -6.68 0.84
N ILE A 147 -11.84 -7.10 0.50
CA ILE A 147 -11.19 -8.27 1.12
C ILE A 147 -11.01 -8.04 2.62
N LEU A 148 -10.50 -6.88 3.05
CA LEU A 148 -10.35 -6.56 4.47
C LEU A 148 -11.68 -6.57 5.22
N PHE A 149 -12.72 -6.00 4.61
CA PHE A 149 -14.06 -5.99 5.18
C PHE A 149 -14.59 -7.41 5.35
N LEU A 150 -14.56 -8.22 4.28
CA LEU A 150 -14.97 -9.62 4.33
C LEU A 150 -14.18 -10.38 5.40
N TRP A 151 -12.86 -10.25 5.41
CA TRP A 151 -11.97 -10.92 6.36
C TRP A 151 -12.27 -10.53 7.82
N SER A 152 -12.59 -9.26 8.08
CA SER A 152 -12.98 -8.77 9.40
C SER A 152 -14.38 -9.24 9.80
N THR A 153 -15.27 -9.50 8.85
CA THR A 153 -16.64 -9.97 9.16
C THR A 153 -16.75 -11.48 9.38
N ILE A 154 -15.80 -12.28 8.86
CA ILE A 154 -15.79 -13.75 9.00
C ILE A 154 -16.00 -14.21 10.45
N PRO A 155 -15.27 -13.69 11.46
CA PRO A 155 -15.48 -14.08 12.86
C PRO A 155 -16.91 -13.91 13.37
N PHE A 156 -17.63 -12.87 12.90
CA PHE A 156 -19.02 -12.63 13.30
C PHE A 156 -19.99 -13.57 12.59
N MET A 157 -19.72 -13.92 11.33
CA MET A 157 -20.54 -14.88 10.58
C MET A 157 -20.36 -16.31 11.09
N ALA A 158 -19.16 -16.64 11.58
CA ALA A 158 -18.85 -17.92 12.20
C ALA A 158 -19.48 -18.09 13.60
N GLY A 159 -20.09 -17.04 14.18
CA GLY A 159 -20.78 -17.11 15.47
C GLY A 159 -19.86 -17.48 16.63
N ASP A 160 -20.30 -18.40 17.49
CA ASP A 160 -19.54 -18.95 18.62
C ASP A 160 -18.49 -20.01 18.18
N ALA A 161 -17.81 -19.77 17.05
CA ALA A 161 -16.69 -20.62 16.66
C ALA A 161 -15.51 -20.39 17.61
N TYR A 162 -15.15 -21.44 18.35
CA TYR A 162 -13.97 -21.46 19.21
C TYR A 162 -12.86 -22.29 18.56
N ILE A 163 -11.64 -21.76 18.60
CA ILE A 163 -10.43 -22.51 18.30
C ILE A 163 -9.94 -23.15 19.59
N HIS A 164 -9.90 -24.49 19.60
CA HIS A 164 -9.34 -25.25 20.70
C HIS A 164 -7.85 -25.48 20.46
N VAL A 165 -7.03 -24.86 21.30
CA VAL A 165 -5.57 -24.98 21.23
C VAL A 165 -5.12 -25.93 22.33
N ARG A 166 -4.38 -26.96 21.96
CA ARG A 166 -3.73 -27.85 22.92
C ARG A 166 -2.45 -27.17 23.42
N ASN A 167 -2.47 -26.76 24.68
CA ASN A 167 -1.30 -26.20 25.34
C ASN A 167 -0.23 -27.28 25.58
N HIS A 168 1.02 -26.86 25.81
CA HIS A 168 2.14 -27.78 26.05
C HIS A 168 2.03 -28.57 27.36
N ASP A 169 1.25 -28.09 28.32
CA ASP A 169 0.90 -28.79 29.56
C ASP A 169 -0.18 -29.88 29.36
N GLY A 170 -0.65 -30.06 28.12
CA GLY A 170 -1.70 -31.02 27.76
C GLY A 170 -3.12 -30.52 28.00
N THR A 171 -3.30 -29.31 28.54
CA THR A 171 -4.62 -28.68 28.71
C THR A 171 -5.13 -28.09 27.40
N PHE A 172 -6.45 -27.90 27.30
CA PHE A 172 -7.08 -27.24 26.16
C PHE A 172 -7.52 -25.83 26.55
N SER A 173 -7.16 -24.85 25.71
CA SER A 173 -7.68 -23.49 25.82
C SER A 173 -8.55 -23.16 24.61
N SER A 174 -9.72 -22.57 24.87
CA SER A 174 -10.71 -22.21 23.85
C SER A 174 -10.71 -20.71 23.62
N TYR A 175 -10.44 -20.28 22.38
CA TYR A 175 -10.42 -18.86 22.00
C TYR A 175 -11.49 -18.60 20.95
N ARG A 176 -12.25 -17.51 21.08
CA ARG A 176 -13.10 -17.06 19.98
C ARG A 176 -12.24 -16.72 18.76
N VAL A 177 -12.70 -17.14 17.59
CA VAL A 177 -12.05 -16.81 16.31
C VAL A 177 -11.99 -15.29 16.15
N ASN A 178 -10.87 -14.80 15.63
CA ASN A 178 -10.65 -13.43 15.22
C ASN A 178 -10.03 -13.41 13.80
N PRO A 179 -9.98 -12.24 13.13
CA PRO A 179 -9.60 -12.16 11.72
C PRO A 179 -8.22 -12.79 11.44
N TYR A 180 -7.24 -12.52 12.29
CA TYR A 180 -5.87 -13.02 12.14
C TYR A 180 -5.47 -14.00 13.25
N ASN A 181 -6.28 -14.11 14.31
CA ASN A 181 -6.01 -14.97 15.47
C ASN A 181 -4.62 -14.68 16.05
N MET A 182 -4.31 -13.40 16.25
CA MET A 182 -3.03 -12.98 16.78
C MET A 182 -2.89 -13.43 18.23
N TYR A 183 -1.66 -13.78 18.62
CA TYR A 183 -1.38 -14.09 20.01
C TYR A 183 -1.19 -12.80 20.82
N PHE A 184 -1.93 -12.69 21.91
CA PHE A 184 -1.78 -11.64 22.91
C PHE A 184 -1.37 -12.26 24.26
N PHE A 185 -0.56 -11.54 25.05
CA PHE A 185 -0.14 -11.96 26.39
C PHE A 185 -1.26 -11.81 27.43
N VAL A 186 -2.40 -12.46 27.19
CA VAL A 186 -3.57 -12.47 28.07
C VAL A 186 -4.11 -13.89 28.19
N SER A 187 -4.84 -14.19 29.25
CA SER A 187 -5.52 -15.47 29.39
C SER A 187 -6.65 -15.62 28.36
N SER A 188 -7.06 -16.85 28.08
CA SER A 188 -8.23 -17.14 27.23
C SER A 188 -9.49 -16.42 27.72
N ASP A 189 -9.67 -16.34 29.03
CA ASP A 189 -10.87 -15.75 29.62
C ASP A 189 -10.90 -14.23 29.41
N THR A 190 -9.77 -13.56 29.63
CA THR A 190 -9.64 -12.13 29.36
C THR A 190 -9.77 -11.82 27.87
N TYR A 191 -9.20 -12.66 27.00
CA TYR A 191 -9.32 -12.52 25.55
C TYR A 191 -10.78 -12.62 25.08
N ASN A 192 -11.51 -13.62 25.60
CA ASN A 192 -12.91 -13.85 25.24
C ASN A 192 -13.85 -12.78 25.82
N GLN A 193 -13.58 -12.27 27.03
CA GLN A 193 -14.34 -11.18 27.64
C GLN A 193 -14.20 -9.87 26.85
N TRP A 194 -12.98 -9.54 26.42
CA TRP A 194 -12.67 -8.32 25.69
C TRP A 194 -12.52 -8.56 24.17
N HIS A 195 -13.23 -9.56 23.64
CA HIS A 195 -13.10 -10.02 22.26
C HIS A 195 -13.21 -8.87 21.24
N LEU A 196 -14.19 -7.97 21.42
CA LEU A 196 -14.39 -6.82 20.54
C LEU A 196 -13.15 -5.90 20.47
N VAL A 197 -12.45 -5.71 21.58
CA VAL A 197 -11.25 -4.84 21.63
C VAL A 197 -10.11 -5.49 20.85
N PHE A 198 -9.87 -6.78 21.06
CA PHE A 198 -8.85 -7.52 20.31
C PHE A 198 -9.20 -7.61 18.83
N HIS A 199 -10.48 -7.79 18.51
CA HIS A 199 -10.98 -7.77 17.14
C HIS A 199 -10.68 -6.43 16.45
N LEU A 200 -11.04 -5.31 17.09
CA LEU A 200 -10.77 -3.97 16.56
C LEU A 200 -9.28 -3.71 16.37
N LEU A 201 -8.44 -4.21 17.29
CA LEU A 201 -6.99 -4.08 17.19
C LEU A 201 -6.41 -4.89 16.02
N GLU A 202 -6.88 -6.12 15.82
CA GLU A 202 -6.53 -6.95 14.66
C GLU A 202 -7.02 -6.34 13.34
N SER A 203 -8.24 -5.79 13.30
CA SER A 203 -8.76 -5.07 12.13
C SER A 203 -7.96 -3.81 11.82
N LEU A 204 -7.52 -3.06 12.84
CA LEU A 204 -6.65 -1.90 12.68
C LEU A 204 -5.29 -2.30 12.11
N PHE A 205 -4.74 -3.43 12.56
CA PHE A 205 -3.51 -3.99 12.01
C PHE A 205 -3.67 -4.38 10.53
N GLY A 206 -4.77 -5.03 10.18
CA GLY A 206 -5.15 -5.32 8.78
C GLY A 206 -5.31 -4.06 7.94
N LEU A 207 -5.90 -2.99 8.48
CA LEU A 207 -6.06 -1.70 7.80
C LEU A 207 -4.70 -1.06 7.48
N CYS A 208 -3.78 -1.02 8.45
CA CYS A 208 -2.42 -0.51 8.25
C CYS A 208 -1.69 -1.28 7.14
N PHE A 209 -1.87 -2.60 7.10
CA PHE A 209 -1.31 -3.44 6.04
C PHE A 209 -1.89 -3.13 4.66
N VAL A 210 -3.22 -3.05 4.53
CA VAL A 210 -3.88 -2.74 3.26
C VAL A 210 -3.47 -1.36 2.72
N MET A 211 -3.41 -0.35 3.60
CA MET A 211 -2.93 0.98 3.25
C MET A 211 -1.51 0.94 2.69
N SER A 212 -0.62 0.19 3.36
CA SER A 212 0.77 -0.01 2.96
C SER A 212 0.88 -0.63 1.56
N MET A 213 0.06 -1.65 1.28
CA MET A 213 0.01 -2.33 -0.02
C MET A 213 -0.50 -1.41 -1.12
N ILE A 214 -1.63 -0.73 -0.90
CA ILE A 214 -2.23 0.21 -1.88
C ILE A 214 -1.24 1.32 -2.24
N LEU A 215 -0.57 1.90 -1.25
CA LEU A 215 0.40 2.98 -1.45
C LEU A 215 1.58 2.54 -2.33
N PHE A 216 2.26 1.45 -1.96
CA PHE A 216 3.43 0.97 -2.67
C PHE A 216 3.08 0.45 -4.07
N ASP A 217 2.04 -0.35 -4.20
CA ASP A 217 1.69 -0.98 -5.47
C ASP A 217 1.16 0.05 -6.48
N THR A 218 0.39 1.04 -6.02
CA THR A 218 -0.02 2.17 -6.87
C THR A 218 1.18 2.97 -7.36
N PHE A 219 2.17 3.20 -6.50
CA PHE A 219 3.41 3.87 -6.89
C PHE A 219 4.14 3.06 -7.98
N MET A 220 4.35 1.76 -7.75
CA MET A 220 5.05 0.89 -8.70
C MET A 220 4.34 0.81 -10.06
N VAL A 221 3.01 0.61 -10.09
CA VAL A 221 2.27 0.56 -11.35
C VAL A 221 2.35 1.89 -12.09
N THR A 222 2.25 3.01 -11.38
CA THR A 222 2.38 4.34 -11.99
C THR A 222 3.75 4.54 -12.61
N LEU A 223 4.81 4.11 -11.92
CA LEU A 223 6.17 4.14 -12.45
C LEU A 223 6.31 3.27 -13.72
N CYS A 224 5.80 2.03 -13.68
CA CYS A 224 5.83 1.13 -14.84
C CYS A 224 5.10 1.70 -16.06
N VAL A 225 3.89 2.24 -15.87
CA VAL A 225 3.11 2.89 -16.94
C VAL A 225 3.87 4.08 -17.52
N THR A 226 4.57 4.82 -16.67
CA THR A 226 5.37 5.99 -17.07
C THR A 226 6.56 5.58 -17.93
N ILE A 227 7.35 4.60 -17.48
CA ILE A 227 8.50 4.08 -18.23
C ILE A 227 8.05 3.48 -19.56
N ALA A 228 6.96 2.70 -19.57
CA ALA A 228 6.39 2.12 -20.79
C ALA A 228 5.96 3.21 -21.78
N GLY A 229 5.36 4.30 -21.28
CA GLY A 229 5.00 5.44 -22.11
C GLY A 229 6.22 6.14 -22.71
N GLN A 230 7.26 6.38 -21.91
CA GLN A 230 8.51 6.99 -22.37
C GLN A 230 9.22 6.14 -23.44
N LEU A 231 9.32 4.82 -23.23
CA LEU A 231 9.90 3.89 -24.20
C LEU A 231 9.12 3.87 -25.52
N LYS A 232 7.79 4.02 -25.46
CA LYS A 232 6.95 4.08 -26.66
C LYS A 232 7.20 5.35 -27.47
N VAL A 233 7.29 6.50 -26.81
CA VAL A 233 7.61 7.78 -27.48
C VAL A 233 8.97 7.68 -28.18
N ILE A 234 9.99 7.19 -27.49
CA ILE A 234 11.33 6.96 -28.08
C ILE A 234 11.24 6.03 -29.30
N GLY A 235 10.49 4.92 -29.20
CA GLY A 235 10.31 3.99 -30.30
C GLY A 235 9.58 4.58 -31.51
N ASP A 236 8.60 5.47 -31.29
CA ASP A 236 7.89 6.16 -32.35
C ASP A 236 8.77 7.24 -33.01
N ASP A 237 9.62 7.94 -32.26
CA ASP A 237 10.62 8.87 -32.80
C ASP A 237 11.64 8.16 -33.70
N PHE A 238 12.14 6.98 -33.28
CA PHE A 238 13.04 6.17 -34.10
C PHE A 238 12.39 5.72 -35.42
N LYS A 239 11.09 5.39 -35.40
CA LYS A 239 10.35 5.06 -36.64
C LYS A 239 10.20 6.29 -37.55
N GLY A 240 10.01 7.48 -36.99
CA GLY A 240 9.91 8.73 -37.74
C GLY A 240 11.22 9.10 -38.45
N LEU A 241 12.36 8.87 -37.79
CA LEU A 241 13.70 9.10 -38.38
C LEU A 241 13.99 8.16 -39.56
N GLY A 242 13.47 6.93 -39.54
CA GLY A 242 13.60 5.97 -40.63
C GLY A 242 12.85 6.37 -41.91
N HIS A 243 11.77 7.16 -41.80
CA HIS A 243 10.99 7.65 -42.95
C HIS A 243 11.50 8.98 -43.53
N SER A 244 12.40 9.68 -42.84
CA SER A 244 12.90 11.01 -43.25
C SER A 244 14.16 10.96 -44.14
N LYS A 245 14.50 9.80 -44.71
CA LYS A 245 15.61 9.62 -45.67
C LYS A 245 15.16 9.00 -46.99
N VAL A 246 14.15 9.56 -47.65
CA VAL A 246 13.98 9.47 -49.11
C VAL A 246 13.21 10.72 -49.59
N SER A 247 13.90 11.85 -49.74
CA SER A 247 13.55 12.89 -50.73
C SER A 247 14.78 13.70 -51.08
#